data_AF-F8N7K0-F1
#
_entry.id   AF-F8N7K0-F1
#
_cell.length_a   1.000
_cell.length_b   1.000
_cell.length_c   1.000
_cell.angle_alpha   90.00
_cell.angle_beta   90.00
_cell.angle_gamma   90.00
#
_symmetry.space_group_name_H-M   'P 1'
#
loop_
_entity.id
_entity.type
_entity.pdbx_description
1 polymer ?
#
loop_
_entity_poly.entity_id
_entity_poly.type
_entity_poly.pdbx_seq_one_letter_code
_entity_poly.pdbx_strand_id
1 'polypeptide(L)' 'MRYKYCPNCGAKLSLREAGDDGKVPYCDHCQKYWFDTFSDAVIVLVYNEKNEIALS' A
#
# COMPACT_ATOMS: atom_id res chain seq x y z
N MET A 1 2.82 4.49 -2.26
CA MET A 1 2.28 4.50 -3.63
C MET A 1 1.25 5.61 -3.68
N ARG A 2 1.41 6.59 -4.59
CA ARG A 2 0.45 7.69 -4.75
C ARG A 2 -0.63 7.33 -5.76
N TYR A 3 -1.86 7.14 -5.29
CA TYR A 3 -3.00 6.80 -6.14
C TYR A 3 -3.52 8.02 -6.89
N LYS A 4 -3.64 7.92 -8.22
CA LYS A 4 -4.29 8.94 -9.08
C LYS A 4 -5.73 8.57 -9.47
N TYR A 5 -6.01 7.28 -9.50
CA TYR A 5 -7.30 6.69 -9.85
C TYR A 5 -7.66 5.64 -8.80
N CYS A 6 -8.96 5.46 -8.56
CA CYS A 6 -9.49 4.50 -7.61
C CYS A 6 -9.16 3.06 -8.06
N PRO A 7 -8.40 2.26 -7.30
CA PRO A 7 -8.13 0.86 -7.62
C PRO A 7 -9.39 -0.02 -7.74
N ASN A 8 -10.50 0.40 -7.11
CA ASN A 8 -11.74 -0.37 -7.11
C ASN A 8 -12.66 -0.09 -8.30
N CYS A 9 -12.71 1.17 -8.78
CA CYS A 9 -13.69 1.58 -9.81
C CYS A 9 -13.09 2.38 -10.98
N GLY A 10 -11.78 2.65 -10.98
CA GLY A 10 -11.09 3.38 -12.05
C GLY A 10 -11.34 4.89 -12.10
N ALA A 11 -12.25 5.44 -11.28
CA ALA A 11 -12.54 6.87 -11.28
C ALA A 11 -11.34 7.71 -10.80
N LYS A 12 -11.20 8.93 -11.35
CA LYS A 12 -10.15 9.87 -10.92
C LYS A 12 -10.38 10.29 -9.48
N LEU A 13 -9.31 10.32 -8.68
CA LEU A 13 -9.40 10.71 -7.28
C LEU A 13 -9.38 12.24 -7.12
N SER A 14 -10.17 12.75 -6.20
CA SER A 14 -10.13 14.13 -5.71
C SER A 14 -9.26 14.21 -4.44
N LEU A 15 -8.77 15.40 -4.07
CA LEU A 15 -8.06 15.59 -2.80
C LEU A 15 -9.04 16.11 -1.75
N ARG A 16 -9.08 15.46 -0.58
CA ARG A 16 -9.94 15.86 0.55
C ARG A 16 -9.16 15.87 1.86
N GLU A 17 -9.54 16.74 2.79
CA GLU A 17 -8.96 16.79 4.13
C GLU A 17 -9.29 15.51 4.91
N ALA A 18 -8.27 14.86 5.44
CA ALA A 18 -8.36 13.65 6.23
C ALA A 18 -7.67 13.86 7.59
N GLY A 19 -8.34 14.56 8.50
CA GLY A 19 -7.83 14.80 9.86
C GLY A 19 -6.47 15.49 9.87
N ASP A 20 -5.49 14.87 10.52
CA ASP A 20 -4.10 15.31 10.63
C ASP A 20 -3.20 14.86 9.46
N ASP A 21 -3.66 13.94 8.60
CA ASP A 21 -2.95 13.52 7.38
C ASP A 21 -3.02 14.56 6.25
N GLY A 22 -3.82 15.62 6.43
CA GLY A 22 -4.02 16.68 5.44
C GLY A 22 -4.79 16.21 4.20
N LYS A 23 -4.38 16.65 3.01
CA LYS A 23 -5.10 16.34 1.76
C LYS A 23 -4.75 14.95 1.23
N VAL A 24 -5.71 14.03 1.34
CA VAL A 24 -5.58 12.63 0.93
C VAL A 24 -6.44 12.36 -0.31
N PRO A 25 -5.97 11.54 -1.28
CA PRO A 25 -6.80 11.09 -2.39
C PRO A 25 -8.08 10.40 -1.94
N TYR A 26 -9.23 10.81 -2.48
CA TYR A 26 -10.56 10.32 -2.15
C TYR A 26 -11.32 9.96 -3.41
N CYS A 27 -12.03 8.84 -3.38
CA CYS A 27 -12.91 8.42 -4.46
C CYS A 27 -14.33 8.86 -4.17
N ASP A 28 -14.87 9.78 -4.97
CA ASP A 28 -16.23 10.28 -4.81
C ASP A 28 -17.31 9.23 -5.13
N HIS A 29 -16.99 8.24 -5.98
CA HIS A 29 -17.91 7.16 -6.33
C HIS A 29 -17.98 6.04 -5.28
N CYS A 30 -16.83 5.65 -4.71
CA CYS A 30 -16.75 4.59 -3.70
C CYS A 30 -16.77 5.13 -2.27
N GLN A 31 -16.78 6.45 -2.11
CA GLN A 31 -16.76 7.16 -0.83
C GLN A 31 -15.61 6.73 0.10
N LYS A 32 -14.41 6.55 -0.46
CA LYS A 32 -13.24 5.97 0.26
C LYS A 32 -11.96 6.79 0.06
N TYR A 33 -11.18 6.92 1.13
CA TYR A 33 -9.82 7.48 1.11
C TYR A 33 -8.77 6.46 0.66
N TRP A 34 -7.75 6.94 -0.05
CA TRP A 34 -6.61 6.18 -0.54
C TRP A 34 -5.32 6.82 -0.04
N PHE A 35 -4.87 6.34 1.11
CA PHE A 35 -3.62 6.76 1.74
C PHE A 35 -2.40 6.16 1.02
N ASP A 36 -1.26 6.83 1.16
CA ASP A 36 0.00 6.32 0.63
C ASP A 36 0.39 5.04 1.37
N THR A 37 0.53 3.94 0.63
CA THR A 37 1.09 2.70 1.16
C THR A 37 2.61 2.68 0.97
N PHE A 38 3.35 2.15 1.95
CA PHE A 38 4.75 1.81 1.75
C PHE A 38 4.85 0.32 1.40
N SER A 39 5.79 -0.03 0.53
CA SER A 39 6.09 -1.44 0.26
C SER A 39 7.02 -1.95 1.37
N ASP A 40 6.58 -2.94 2.11
CA ASP A 40 7.41 -3.71 3.03
C ASP A 40 7.86 -5.03 2.38
N ALA A 41 9.07 -5.46 2.72
CA ALA A 41 9.63 -6.73 2.29
C ALA A 41 10.51 -7.30 3.40
N VAL A 42 10.42 -8.61 3.62
CA VAL A 42 11.27 -9.34 4.55
C VAL A 42 12.13 -10.31 3.77
N ILE A 43 13.43 -10.32 4.07
CA ILE A 43 14.36 -11.35 3.60
C ILE A 43 14.64 -12.32 4.76
N VAL A 44 14.49 -13.62 4.51
CA VAL A 44 14.63 -14.67 5.53
C VAL A 44 15.70 -15.65 5.10
N LEU A 45 16.66 -15.91 5.99
CA LEU A 45 17.62 -17.00 5.86
C LEU A 45 17.11 -18.20 6.66
N VAL A 46 16.87 -19.33 5.99
CA VAL A 46 16.47 -20.58 6.65
C VAL A 46 17.70 -21.48 6.79
N TYR A 47 17.98 -21.89 8.02
CA TYR A 47 19.12 -22.71 8.42
C TYR A 47 18.66 -23.87 9.31
N ASN A 48 19.31 -25.05 9.20
CA ASN A 48 18.97 -26.25 9.97
C ASN A 48 20.12 -26.77 10.85
N GLU A 49 19.84 -27.76 11.68
CA GLU A 49 20.80 -28.39 12.60
C GLU A 49 21.98 -29.11 11.91
N LYS A 50 21.90 -29.33 10.60
CA LYS A 50 22.92 -29.99 9.78
C LYS A 50 23.89 -29.01 9.12
N ASN A 51 23.81 -27.73 9.45
CA ASN A 51 24.56 -26.65 8.81
C ASN A 51 24.17 -26.38 7.35
N GLU A 52 22.92 -26.63 6.95
CA GLU A 52 22.44 -26.38 5.58
C GLU A 52 21.62 -25.09 5.50
N ILE A 53 21.60 -24.46 4.32
CA ILE A 53 20.85 -23.23 4.03
C ILE A 53 19.87 -23.50 2.88
N ALA A 54 18.63 -23.02 3.00
CA ALA A 54 17.66 -23.06 1.90
C ALA A 54 17.87 -21.89 0.93
N LEU A 55 18.08 -22.22 -0.34
CA LEU A 55 18.19 -21.27 -1.45
C LEU A 55 17.13 -21.64 -2.50
N SER A 56 16.52 -20.63 -3.13
CA SER A 56 15.47 -20.76 -4.15
C SER A 56 15.92 -20.24 -5.50
#